data_AF-S5TFI3-F1
#
_entry.id   AF-S5TFI3-F1
#
_cell.length_a   1.000
_cell.length_b   1.000
_cell.length_c   1.000
_cell.angle_alpha   90.00
_cell.angle_beta   90.00
_cell.angle_gamma   90.00
#
_symmetry.space_group_name_H-M   'P 1'
#
loop_
_entity.id
_entity.type
_entity.pdbx_description
1 polymer ?
#
loop_
_entity_poly.entity_id
_entity_poly.type
_entity_poly.pdbx_seq_one_letter_code
_entity_poly.pdbx_strand_id
1 'polypeptide(L)'
;MYLPNLNILQFASSSKDFKHSPETKVLLSEYAKNRIFTQETRDKLSKMFTKENNPFFGKEHSPDTKFIMSLKKQGINNPMFNKPKSQEFIAYMGSFKSGGNNINAKSVFVYDANTLILLNVFETKTACREKYSMTKATLNKYIKSGLSKDGKIFKEGK
;
A
#
# COMPACT_ATOMS: atom_id res chain seq x y z
N MET A 1 -29.98 32.13 53.47
CA MET A 1 -30.57 31.15 52.53
C MET A 1 -29.98 31.42 51.16
N TYR A 2 -29.30 30.44 50.56
CA TYR A 2 -28.71 30.57 49.22
C TYR A 2 -29.78 30.28 48.17
N LEU A 3 -30.04 31.23 47.29
CA LEU A 3 -30.92 31.04 46.13
C LEU A 3 -30.04 30.52 44.97
N PRO A 4 -30.19 29.27 44.52
CA PRO A 4 -29.45 28.79 43.37
C PRO A 4 -29.88 29.58 42.13
N ASN A 5 -28.90 30.08 41.37
CA ASN A 5 -29.14 30.70 40.08
C ASN A 5 -29.48 29.60 39.07
N LEU A 6 -30.78 29.28 38.94
CA LEU A 6 -31.27 28.11 38.22
C LEU A 6 -31.32 28.30 36.68
N ASN A 7 -31.06 29.50 36.15
CA ASN A 7 -31.16 29.73 34.72
C ASN A 7 -30.01 30.56 34.16
N ILE A 8 -29.08 29.88 33.48
CA ILE A 8 -27.93 30.45 32.78
C ILE A 8 -28.30 30.88 31.34
N LEU A 9 -29.50 30.52 30.87
CA LEU A 9 -29.97 30.78 29.50
C LEU A 9 -30.89 32.01 29.47
N GLN A 10 -30.67 32.91 28.51
CA GLN A 10 -31.46 34.14 28.34
C GLN A 10 -32.94 33.85 28.02
N PHE A 11 -33.22 32.73 27.34
CA PHE A 11 -34.56 32.26 27.04
C PHE A 11 -34.68 30.79 27.46
N ALA A 12 -35.75 30.44 28.18
CA ALA A 12 -35.95 29.11 28.79
C ALA A 12 -35.98 27.95 27.78
N SER A 13 -36.04 28.23 26.48
CA SER A 13 -36.13 27.24 25.41
C SER A 13 -34.99 27.30 24.39
N SER A 14 -34.00 28.20 24.57
CA SER A 14 -32.92 28.38 23.58
C SER A 14 -31.56 28.54 24.24
N SER A 15 -30.63 27.66 23.87
CA SER A 15 -29.20 27.76 24.16
C SER A 15 -28.39 28.37 23.02
N LYS A 16 -29.06 29.00 22.05
CA LYS A 16 -28.41 29.68 20.94
C LYS A 16 -27.48 30.76 21.51
N ASP A 17 -26.25 30.81 21.00
CA ASP A 17 -25.16 31.69 21.44
C ASP A 17 -24.58 31.43 22.84
N PHE A 18 -25.04 30.38 23.55
CA PHE A 18 -24.45 29.99 24.83
C PHE A 18 -23.00 29.49 24.65
N LYS A 19 -22.07 30.10 25.39
CA LYS A 19 -20.64 29.73 25.35
C LYS A 19 -20.27 28.97 26.62
N HIS A 20 -19.93 27.69 26.47
CA HIS A 20 -19.39 26.88 27.55
C HIS A 20 -18.10 27.48 28.14
N SER A 21 -17.92 27.32 29.46
CA SER A 21 -16.68 27.67 30.15
C SER A 21 -15.48 26.86 29.63
N PRO A 22 -14.24 27.34 29.77
CA PRO A 22 -13.05 26.58 29.37
C PRO A 22 -12.98 25.20 30.04
N GLU A 23 -13.27 25.13 31.34
CA GLU A 23 -13.28 23.89 32.13
C GLU A 23 -14.27 22.86 31.59
N THR A 24 -15.50 23.29 31.30
CA THR A 24 -16.54 22.38 30.74
C THR A 24 -16.17 21.90 29.34
N LYS A 25 -15.52 22.73 28.51
CA LYS A 25 -15.00 22.28 27.20
C LYS A 25 -13.93 21.21 27.33
N VAL A 26 -13.04 21.33 28.31
CA VAL A 26 -12.02 20.31 28.59
C VAL A 26 -12.69 19.00 29.01
N LEU A 27 -13.63 19.04 29.95
CA LEU A 27 -14.38 17.85 30.39
C LEU A 27 -15.15 17.17 29.24
N LEU A 28 -15.83 17.95 28.40
CA LEU A 28 -16.52 17.42 27.22
C LEU A 28 -15.56 16.79 26.21
N SER A 29 -14.40 17.42 26.00
CA SER A 29 -13.34 16.89 25.14
C SER A 29 -12.81 15.57 25.68
N GLU A 30 -12.53 15.49 26.98
CA GLU A 30 -12.08 14.26 27.65
C GLU A 30 -13.11 13.15 27.58
N TYR A 31 -14.38 13.46 27.80
CA TYR A 31 -15.48 12.51 27.67
C TYR A 31 -15.63 11.98 26.23
N ALA A 32 -15.34 12.82 25.24
CA ALA A 32 -15.37 12.41 23.84
C ALA A 32 -14.17 11.55 23.42
N LYS A 33 -13.04 11.60 24.15
CA LYS A 33 -11.87 10.76 23.87
C LYS A 33 -12.26 9.29 24.01
N ASN A 34 -11.74 8.46 23.11
CA ASN A 34 -11.97 7.00 23.08
C ASN A 34 -13.44 6.57 22.92
N ARG A 35 -14.34 7.46 22.50
CA ARG A 35 -15.72 7.09 22.21
C ARG A 35 -15.77 6.01 21.13
N ILE A 36 -16.33 4.84 21.47
CA ILE A 36 -16.48 3.72 20.56
C ILE A 36 -17.85 3.84 19.88
N PHE A 37 -17.85 4.04 18.56
CA PHE A 37 -19.09 4.02 17.78
C PHE A 37 -19.56 2.60 17.51
N THR A 38 -20.89 2.41 17.43
CA THR A 38 -21.47 1.17 16.88
C THR A 38 -21.14 1.04 15.40
N GLN A 39 -21.16 -0.19 14.88
CA GLN A 39 -20.87 -0.41 13.46
C GLN A 39 -21.83 0.37 12.55
N GLU A 40 -23.12 0.36 12.87
CA GLU A 40 -24.14 1.12 12.13
C GLU A 40 -23.82 2.62 12.07
N THR A 41 -23.34 3.20 13.18
CA THR A 41 -22.97 4.61 13.21
C THR A 41 -21.73 4.88 12.36
N ARG A 42 -20.74 3.98 12.39
CA ARG A 42 -19.55 4.10 11.53
C ARG A 42 -19.92 4.03 10.05
N ASP A 43 -20.81 3.12 9.68
CA ASP A 43 -21.23 2.95 8.30
C ASP A 43 -22.01 4.17 7.80
N LYS A 44 -22.89 4.74 8.63
CA LYS A 44 -23.59 5.99 8.33
C LYS A 44 -22.61 7.14 8.12
N LEU A 45 -21.67 7.34 9.05
CA LEU A 45 -20.65 8.39 8.93
C LEU A 45 -19.77 8.20 7.70
N SER A 46 -19.36 6.96 7.40
CA SER A 46 -18.57 6.64 6.22
C SER A 46 -19.32 7.03 4.94
N LYS A 47 -20.59 6.66 4.81
CA LYS A 47 -21.44 7.01 3.65
C LYS A 47 -21.60 8.53 3.49
N MET A 48 -21.72 9.27 4.59
CA MET A 48 -21.84 10.74 4.56
C MET A 48 -20.61 11.46 4.01
N PHE A 49 -19.42 10.85 4.06
CA PHE A 49 -18.18 11.48 3.58
C PHE A 49 -17.55 10.73 2.40
N THR A 50 -18.33 9.94 1.68
CA THR A 50 -17.86 9.16 0.52
C THR A 50 -18.28 9.83 -0.78
N LYS A 51 -17.37 9.84 -1.77
CA LYS A 51 -17.60 10.39 -3.12
C LYS A 51 -18.17 11.82 -3.06
N GLU A 52 -19.26 12.09 -3.78
CA GLU A 52 -19.90 13.40 -3.95
C GLU A 52 -20.33 14.05 -2.62
N ASN A 53 -20.60 13.25 -1.58
CA ASN A 53 -20.94 13.79 -0.27
C ASN A 53 -19.72 14.34 0.50
N ASN A 54 -18.50 13.99 0.08
CA ASN A 54 -17.29 14.54 0.68
C ASN A 54 -17.15 16.03 0.30
N PRO A 55 -17.02 16.96 1.27
CA PRO A 55 -16.83 18.40 0.98
C PRO A 55 -15.61 18.74 0.09
N PHE A 56 -14.66 17.82 -0.02
CA PHE A 56 -13.45 17.95 -0.85
C PHE A 56 -13.54 17.16 -2.17
N PHE A 57 -14.67 16.54 -2.50
CA PHE A 57 -14.83 15.83 -3.76
C PHE A 57 -14.68 16.78 -4.96
N GLY A 58 -13.90 16.36 -5.96
CA GLY A 58 -13.61 17.16 -7.15
C GLY A 58 -12.72 18.39 -6.93
N LYS A 59 -12.25 18.64 -5.69
CA LYS A 59 -11.35 19.76 -5.39
C LYS A 59 -9.90 19.30 -5.42
N GLU A 60 -9.03 20.17 -5.92
CA GLU A 60 -7.59 19.95 -5.90
C GLU A 60 -6.89 20.73 -4.79
N HIS A 61 -5.80 20.15 -4.26
CA HIS A 61 -4.88 20.87 -3.39
C HIS A 61 -4.04 21.88 -4.18
N SER A 62 -3.75 23.02 -3.56
CA SER A 62 -2.81 23.99 -4.13
C SER A 62 -1.40 23.39 -4.29
N PRO A 63 -0.57 23.91 -5.21
CA PRO A 63 0.82 23.48 -5.37
C PRO A 63 1.62 23.54 -4.06
N ASP A 64 1.44 24.60 -3.27
CA ASP A 64 2.12 24.76 -1.98
C ASP A 64 1.71 23.66 -0.98
N THR A 65 0.42 23.32 -0.96
CA THR A 65 -0.09 22.23 -0.10
C THR A 65 0.49 20.89 -0.54
N LYS A 66 0.51 20.62 -1.85
CA LYS A 66 1.12 19.39 -2.42
C LYS A 66 2.61 19.31 -2.06
N PHE A 67 3.34 20.43 -2.10
CA PHE A 67 4.75 20.52 -1.71
C PHE A 67 4.95 20.19 -0.22
N ILE A 68 4.19 20.83 0.68
CA ILE A 68 4.27 20.56 2.12
C ILE A 68 3.95 19.09 2.43
N MET A 69 2.93 18.52 1.78
CA MET A 69 2.59 17.10 1.94
C MET A 69 3.73 16.19 1.46
N SER A 70 4.43 16.55 0.39
CA SER A 70 5.59 15.82 -0.10
C SER A 70 6.74 15.86 0.90
N LEU A 71 7.09 17.05 1.41
CA LEU A 71 8.16 17.24 2.40
C LEU A 71 7.94 16.39 3.66
N LYS A 72 6.69 16.29 4.14
CA LYS A 72 6.35 15.47 5.32
C LYS A 72 6.52 13.96 5.09
N LYS A 73 6.54 13.49 3.84
CA LYS A 73 6.69 12.07 3.49
C LYS A 73 8.14 11.68 3.15
N GLN A 74 9.05 12.64 3.11
CA GLN A 74 10.43 12.44 2.65
C GLN A 74 11.43 12.39 3.81
N GLY A 75 12.49 11.60 3.61
CA GLY A 75 13.64 11.52 4.52
C GLY A 75 13.21 11.32 5.97
N ILE A 76 13.81 12.12 6.87
CA ILE A 76 13.59 12.07 8.32
C ILE A 76 12.16 12.45 8.76
N ASN A 77 11.43 13.20 7.94
CA ASN A 77 10.05 13.60 8.26
C ASN A 77 9.06 12.44 8.11
N ASN A 78 9.42 11.42 7.33
CA ASN A 78 8.56 10.27 7.15
C ASN A 78 8.38 9.52 8.49
N PRO A 79 7.15 9.24 8.95
CA PRO A 79 6.91 8.51 10.18
C PRO A 79 7.55 7.12 10.25
N MET A 80 7.90 6.54 9.09
CA MET A 80 8.58 5.25 8.96
C MET A 80 10.10 5.34 8.77
N PHE A 81 10.67 6.56 8.80
CA PHE A 81 12.12 6.72 8.72
C PHE A 81 12.82 6.01 9.88
N ASN A 82 13.88 5.25 9.57
CA ASN A 82 14.64 4.42 10.52
C ASN A 82 13.81 3.41 11.34
N LYS A 83 12.56 3.13 10.98
CA LYS A 83 11.77 2.07 11.63
C LYS A 83 11.98 0.73 10.90
N PRO A 84 12.59 -0.28 11.53
CA PRO A 84 12.77 -1.58 10.91
C PRO A 84 11.41 -2.24 10.67
N LYS A 85 11.33 -3.03 9.59
CA LYS A 85 10.16 -3.88 9.31
C LYS A 85 10.32 -5.22 10.01
N SER A 86 9.21 -5.89 10.29
CA SER A 86 9.25 -7.25 10.81
C SER A 86 9.89 -8.21 9.79
N GLN A 87 10.54 -9.26 10.29
CA GLN A 87 11.18 -10.25 9.43
C GLN A 87 10.17 -10.94 8.50
N GLU A 88 8.97 -11.21 9.00
CA GLU A 88 7.85 -11.77 8.23
C GLU A 88 7.47 -10.87 7.05
N PHE A 89 7.38 -9.56 7.28
CA PHE A 89 7.06 -8.61 6.22
C PHE A 89 8.16 -8.55 5.16
N ILE A 90 9.43 -8.58 5.58
CA ILE A 90 10.58 -8.59 4.66
C ILE A 90 10.57 -9.85 3.80
N ALA A 91 10.32 -11.02 4.40
CA ALA A 91 10.22 -12.30 3.69
C ALA A 91 9.03 -12.30 2.71
N TYR A 92 7.87 -11.84 3.15
CA TYR A 92 6.68 -11.71 2.32
C TYR A 92 6.94 -10.81 1.10
N MET A 93 7.49 -9.61 1.30
CA MET A 93 7.86 -8.71 0.20
C MET A 93 8.97 -9.28 -0.69
N GLY A 94 9.88 -10.06 -0.12
CA GLY A 94 10.93 -10.77 -0.85
C GLY A 94 10.38 -11.81 -1.83
N SER A 95 9.28 -12.48 -1.48
CA SER A 95 8.65 -13.51 -2.32
C SER A 95 8.18 -13.01 -3.70
N PHE A 96 7.86 -11.72 -3.82
CA PHE A 96 7.47 -11.08 -5.07
C PHE A 96 8.67 -10.60 -5.91
N LYS A 97 9.88 -10.57 -5.32
CA LYS A 97 11.10 -10.10 -6.00
C LYS A 97 11.90 -11.25 -6.62
N SER A 98 11.65 -12.48 -6.22
CA SER A 98 12.35 -13.68 -6.68
C SER A 98 11.39 -14.70 -7.30
N GLY A 99 11.95 -15.63 -8.08
CA GLY A 99 11.17 -16.70 -8.70
C GLY A 99 10.17 -16.21 -9.75
N GLY A 100 9.11 -17.00 -9.96
CA GLY A 100 8.07 -16.74 -10.96
C GLY A 100 7.06 -15.66 -10.56
N ASN A 101 6.99 -15.30 -9.27
CA ASN A 101 6.10 -14.25 -8.76
C ASN A 101 6.56 -12.84 -9.15
N ASN A 102 7.81 -12.67 -9.59
CA ASN A 102 8.31 -11.40 -10.04
C ASN A 102 7.71 -11.06 -11.41
N ILE A 103 7.07 -9.91 -11.54
CA ILE A 103 6.45 -9.44 -12.79
C ILE A 103 7.45 -9.30 -13.96
N ASN A 104 8.74 -9.16 -13.64
CA ASN A 104 9.83 -9.08 -14.62
C ASN A 104 10.53 -10.43 -14.84
N ALA A 105 10.05 -11.51 -14.22
CA ALA A 105 10.54 -12.85 -14.49
C ALA A 105 10.25 -13.22 -15.94
N LYS A 106 11.19 -13.93 -16.55
CA LYS A 106 11.14 -14.30 -17.96
C LYS A 106 11.14 -15.81 -18.08
N SER A 107 10.16 -16.31 -18.81
CA SER A 107 10.03 -17.71 -19.14
C SER A 107 11.11 -18.14 -20.15
N VAL A 108 11.43 -19.44 -20.18
CA VAL A 108 12.40 -20.02 -21.11
C VAL A 108 11.80 -21.22 -21.81
N PHE A 109 11.77 -21.16 -23.13
CA PHE A 109 11.36 -22.25 -24.00
C PHE A 109 12.61 -23.00 -24.48
N VAL A 110 12.59 -24.33 -24.36
CA VAL A 110 13.70 -25.19 -24.78
C VAL A 110 13.25 -26.06 -25.95
N TYR A 111 13.98 -25.98 -27.05
CA TYR A 111 13.73 -26.72 -28.28
C TYR A 111 14.85 -27.71 -28.56
N ASP A 112 14.53 -28.79 -29.26
CA ASP A 112 15.54 -29.63 -29.88
C ASP A 112 16.23 -28.91 -31.04
N ALA A 113 17.54 -29.04 -31.18
CA ALA A 113 18.31 -28.31 -32.18
C ALA A 113 18.09 -28.83 -33.60
N ASN A 114 17.79 -30.12 -33.76
CA ASN A 114 17.65 -30.76 -35.06
C ASN A 114 16.23 -30.63 -35.60
N THR A 115 15.23 -30.90 -34.74
CA THR A 115 13.82 -30.97 -35.14
C THR A 115 13.03 -29.70 -34.82
N LEU A 116 13.58 -28.78 -34.02
CA LEU A 116 12.91 -27.57 -33.51
C LEU A 116 11.61 -27.86 -32.73
N ILE A 117 11.44 -29.09 -32.26
CA ILE A 117 10.31 -29.48 -31.42
C ILE A 117 10.52 -28.91 -30.01
N LEU A 118 9.45 -28.39 -29.43
CA LEU A 118 9.45 -27.88 -28.06
C LEU A 118 9.62 -29.05 -27.07
N LEU A 119 10.70 -29.03 -26.31
CA LEU A 119 11.01 -30.05 -25.31
C LEU A 119 10.41 -29.67 -23.95
N ASN A 120 10.64 -28.44 -23.49
CA ASN A 120 10.26 -27.99 -22.15
C ASN A 120 9.96 -26.49 -22.11
N VAL A 121 9.08 -26.10 -21.19
CA VAL A 121 8.78 -24.71 -20.85
C VAL A 121 9.10 -24.50 -19.38
N PHE A 122 9.93 -23.50 -19.09
CA PHE A 122 10.25 -23.09 -17.72
C PHE A 122 9.69 -21.72 -17.45
N GLU A 123 8.99 -21.56 -16.34
CA GLU A 123 8.46 -20.26 -15.89
C GLU A 123 9.60 -19.28 -15.53
N THR A 124 10.74 -19.82 -15.09
CA THR A 124 11.90 -19.01 -14.69
C THR A 124 13.20 -19.53 -15.29
N LYS A 125 14.11 -18.60 -15.56
CA LYS A 125 15.49 -18.92 -15.96
C LYS A 125 16.24 -19.75 -14.91
N THR A 126 15.93 -19.59 -13.63
CA THR A 126 16.56 -20.35 -12.54
C THR A 126 16.19 -21.82 -12.63
N ALA A 127 14.91 -22.15 -12.83
CA ALA A 127 14.46 -23.53 -13.01
C ALA A 127 15.13 -24.20 -14.22
N CYS A 128 15.25 -23.48 -15.33
CA CYS A 128 15.96 -23.98 -16.52
C CYS A 128 17.44 -24.30 -16.22
N ARG A 129 18.11 -23.43 -15.45
CA ARG A 129 19.53 -23.62 -15.11
C ARG A 129 19.77 -24.80 -14.20
N GLU A 130 18.90 -25.00 -13.23
CA GLU A 130 18.96 -26.11 -12.28
C GLU A 130 18.75 -27.45 -12.99
N LYS A 131 17.78 -27.52 -13.93
CA LYS A 131 17.49 -28.75 -14.67
C LYS A 131 18.65 -29.23 -15.55
N TYR A 132 19.37 -28.29 -16.17
CA TYR A 132 20.47 -28.59 -17.10
C TYR A 132 21.85 -28.29 -16.51
N SER A 133 21.95 -28.10 -15.18
CA SER A 133 23.20 -27.84 -14.45
C SER A 133 24.10 -26.78 -15.08
N MET A 134 23.51 -25.65 -15.50
CA MET A 134 24.23 -24.60 -16.23
C MET A 134 24.31 -23.26 -15.47
N THR A 135 25.40 -22.52 -15.69
CA THR A 135 25.56 -21.20 -15.08
C THR A 135 24.64 -20.15 -15.71
N LYS A 136 24.40 -19.05 -14.98
CA LYS A 136 23.58 -17.92 -15.47
C LYS A 136 24.18 -17.31 -16.73
N ALA A 137 25.50 -17.19 -16.77
CA ALA A 137 26.23 -16.63 -17.89
C ALA A 137 26.08 -17.52 -19.13
N THR A 138 26.22 -18.84 -18.95
CA THR A 138 26.04 -19.83 -20.01
C THR A 138 24.65 -19.73 -20.62
N LEU A 139 23.58 -19.79 -19.81
CA LEU A 139 22.21 -19.70 -20.33
C LEU A 139 21.98 -18.39 -21.10
N ASN A 140 22.40 -17.25 -20.53
CA ASN A 140 22.23 -15.96 -21.21
C ASN A 140 23.07 -15.84 -22.49
N LYS A 141 24.25 -16.46 -22.55
CA LYS A 141 25.07 -16.51 -23.75
C LYS A 141 24.32 -17.22 -24.87
N TYR A 142 23.79 -18.41 -24.62
CA TYR A 142 23.10 -19.21 -25.64
C TYR A 142 21.73 -18.64 -26.02
N ILE A 143 20.99 -18.03 -25.08
CA ILE A 143 19.76 -17.28 -25.40
C ILE A 143 20.07 -16.11 -26.35
N LYS A 144 21.18 -15.38 -26.11
CA LYS A 144 21.56 -14.23 -26.94
C LYS A 144 22.15 -14.64 -28.29
N SER A 145 22.99 -15.67 -28.30
CA SER A 145 23.68 -16.11 -29.52
C SER A 145 22.80 -16.98 -30.42
N GLY A 146 21.69 -17.53 -29.91
CA GLY A 146 20.82 -18.44 -30.64
C GLY A 146 21.45 -19.79 -31.01
N LEU A 147 22.64 -20.08 -30.45
CA LEU A 147 23.38 -21.31 -30.73
C LEU A 147 22.83 -22.46 -29.89
N SER A 148 22.93 -23.68 -30.42
CA SER A 148 22.58 -24.87 -29.66
C SER A 148 23.62 -25.18 -28.60
N LYS A 149 23.18 -25.60 -27.41
CA LYS A 149 24.01 -26.22 -26.39
C LYS A 149 23.50 -27.64 -26.16
N ASP A 150 24.37 -28.63 -26.37
CA ASP A 150 24.08 -30.06 -26.18
C ASP A 150 22.80 -30.50 -26.92
N GLY A 151 22.69 -30.08 -28.18
CA GLY A 151 21.55 -30.34 -29.05
C GLY A 151 20.27 -29.59 -28.68
N LYS A 152 20.33 -28.53 -27.84
CA LYS A 152 19.14 -27.78 -27.40
C LYS A 152 19.28 -26.28 -27.67
N ILE A 153 18.18 -25.65 -28.07
CA ILE A 153 18.09 -24.21 -28.30
C ILE A 153 17.21 -23.59 -27.22
N PHE A 154 17.66 -22.47 -26.65
CA PHE A 154 17.00 -21.78 -25.55
C PHE A 154 16.48 -20.44 -26.04
N LYS A 155 15.17 -20.19 -25.89
CA LYS A 155 14.53 -18.92 -26.27
C LYS A 155 13.85 -18.29 -25.07
N GLU A 156 14.07 -17.00 -24.89
CA GLU A 156 13.42 -16.22 -23.83
C GLU A 156 11.99 -15.88 -24.23
N GLY A 157 11.06 -16.14 -23.32
CA GLY A 157 9.68 -15.71 -23.37
C GLY A 157 9.44 -14.43 -22.60
N LYS A 158 8.27 -13.83 -22.85
CA LYS A 158 7.76 -12.74 -22.04
C LYS A 158 7.16 -13.29 -20.74
#